data_AF-A0A257LKC1-F1
#
_entry.id   AF-A0A257LKC1-F1
#
_cell.length_a   1.000
_cell.length_b   1.000
_cell.length_c   1.000
_cell.angle_alpha   90.00
_cell.angle_beta   90.00
_cell.angle_gamma   90.00
#
_symmetry.space_group_name_H-M   'P 1'
#
loop_
_entity.id
_entity.type
_entity.pdbx_description
1 polymer ?
#
loop_
_entity_poly.entity_id
_entity_poly.type
_entity_poly.pdbx_seq_one_letter_code
_entity_poly.pdbx_strand_id
1 'polypeptide(L)'
;MPSTIRVSIELNTFFGYATRWTPGSYYSLLTWFVLGVGASFEFPLVIVLLVWLGFMTTAFLKKYRRHAIVVIFIIAAIVTPTPDPFVQTMFAAPLYLLYEVAIIASSRVEKRKAAFRIG
;
A
#
# COMPACT_ATOMS: atom_id res chain seq x y z
N MET A 1 20.98 28.20 -23.37
CA MET A 1 20.73 28.52 -21.94
C MET A 1 21.30 29.91 -21.64
N PRO A 2 20.50 30.89 -21.20
CA PRO A 2 20.97 32.22 -20.76
C PRO A 2 21.99 32.14 -19.61
N SER A 3 22.96 33.05 -19.56
CA SER A 3 24.09 33.05 -18.62
C SER A 3 23.67 33.07 -17.14
N THR A 4 22.55 33.71 -16.81
CA THR A 4 22.01 33.77 -15.44
C THR A 4 21.53 32.40 -14.94
N ILE A 5 21.00 31.56 -15.83
CA ILE A 5 20.53 30.20 -15.47
C ILE A 5 21.74 29.29 -15.16
N ARG A 6 22.88 29.48 -15.84
CA ARG A 6 24.10 28.69 -15.65
C ARG A 6 24.73 28.94 -14.27
N VAL A 7 24.80 30.21 -13.86
CA VAL A 7 25.34 30.61 -12.56
C VAL A 7 24.46 30.08 -11.41
N SER A 8 23.14 30.13 -11.57
CA SER A 8 22.22 29.56 -10.57
C SER A 8 22.37 28.04 -10.42
N ILE A 9 22.66 27.32 -11.50
CA ILE A 9 22.89 25.86 -11.48
C ILE A 9 24.28 25.53 -10.92
N GLU A 10 25.32 26.27 -11.31
CA GLU A 10 26.69 26.09 -10.78
C GLU A 10 26.79 26.38 -9.29
N LEU A 11 26.07 27.39 -8.78
CA LEU A 11 25.99 27.67 -7.34
C LEU A 11 25.21 26.56 -6.62
N ASN A 12 24.10 26.09 -7.19
CA ASN A 12 23.31 25.01 -6.62
C ASN A 12 24.11 23.70 -6.49
N THR A 13 24.94 23.36 -7.49
CA THR A 13 25.84 22.20 -7.46
C THR A 13 27.06 22.43 -6.56
N PHE A 14 27.60 23.65 -6.47
CA PHE A 14 28.71 24.02 -5.57
C PHE A 14 28.36 23.91 -4.08
N PHE A 15 27.14 24.27 -3.69
CA PHE A 15 26.65 24.16 -2.32
C PHE A 15 26.11 22.75 -1.96
N GLY A 16 26.19 21.77 -2.87
CA GLY A 16 25.73 20.39 -2.62
C GLY A 16 24.20 20.22 -2.53
N TYR A 17 23.43 21.27 -2.82
CA TYR A 17 21.97 21.21 -2.86
C TYR A 17 21.50 20.69 -4.22
N ALA A 18 21.92 19.47 -4.60
CA ALA A 18 21.22 18.72 -5.62
C ALA A 18 19.73 18.74 -5.26
N THR A 19 18.88 19.20 -6.17
CA THR A 19 17.43 19.27 -6.02
C THR A 19 16.88 17.94 -5.50
N ARG A 20 16.72 17.81 -4.18
CA ARG A 20 16.20 16.61 -3.53
C ARG A 20 14.74 16.34 -3.94
N TRP A 21 14.05 17.38 -4.41
CA TRP A 21 12.70 17.33 -4.96
C TRP A 21 12.75 17.78 -6.41
N THR A 22 13.08 16.85 -7.32
CA THR A 22 12.84 17.09 -8.75
C THR A 22 11.40 16.69 -9.07
N PRO A 23 10.70 17.37 -10.00
CA PRO A 23 9.37 16.93 -10.44
C PRO A 23 9.36 15.45 -10.84
N GLY A 24 10.45 14.96 -11.45
CA GLY A 24 10.62 13.55 -11.80
C GLY A 24 10.57 12.58 -10.61
N SER A 25 11.19 12.92 -9.47
CA SER A 25 11.13 12.08 -8.27
C SER A 25 9.75 12.11 -7.59
N TYR A 26 9.01 13.20 -7.74
CA TYR A 26 7.62 13.29 -7.28
C TYR A 26 6.68 12.45 -8.14
N TYR A 27 6.80 12.54 -9.47
CA TYR A 27 5.99 11.74 -10.38
C TYR A 27 6.29 10.24 -10.25
N SER A 28 7.56 9.85 -10.10
CA SER A 28 7.90 8.43 -9.91
C SER A 28 7.31 7.86 -8.61
N LEU A 29 7.39 8.61 -7.50
CA LEU A 29 6.73 8.25 -6.24
C LEU A 29 5.22 8.07 -6.44
N LEU A 30 4.56 9.03 -7.08
CA LEU A 30 3.11 8.96 -7.31
C LEU A 30 2.74 7.78 -8.21
N THR A 31 3.51 7.51 -9.27
CA THR A 31 3.27 6.36 -10.14
C THR A 31 3.36 5.05 -9.35
N TRP A 32 4.43 4.85 -8.57
CA TRP A 32 4.58 3.67 -7.72
C TRP A 32 3.48 3.57 -6.66
N PHE A 33 3.07 4.68 -6.07
CA PHE A 33 1.97 4.71 -5.11
C PHE A 33 0.65 4.29 -5.74
N VAL A 34 0.28 4.89 -6.87
CA VAL A 34 -0.98 4.57 -7.58
C VAL A 34 -0.99 3.12 -8.02
N LEU A 35 0.12 2.61 -8.56
CA LEU A 35 0.24 1.20 -8.96
C LEU A 35 0.16 0.26 -7.75
N GLY A 36 0.89 0.56 -6.67
CA GLY A 36 0.91 -0.26 -5.46
C GLY A 36 -0.45 -0.30 -4.76
N VAL A 37 -1.11 0.86 -4.64
CA VAL A 37 -2.46 0.95 -4.08
C VAL A 37 -3.46 0.25 -4.99
N GLY A 38 -3.44 0.50 -6.30
CA GLY A 38 -4.33 -0.14 -7.28
C GLY A 38 -4.24 -1.67 -7.23
N ALA A 39 -3.03 -2.22 -7.27
CA ALA A 39 -2.81 -3.66 -7.11
C ALA A 39 -3.31 -4.17 -5.75
N SER A 40 -3.17 -3.37 -4.69
CA SER A 40 -3.63 -3.72 -3.35
C SER A 40 -5.15 -3.81 -3.23
N PHE A 41 -5.91 -3.10 -4.06
CA PHE A 41 -7.38 -3.20 -4.11
C PHE A 41 -7.87 -4.57 -4.62
N GLU A 42 -7.03 -5.34 -5.32
CA GLU A 42 -7.37 -6.69 -5.76
C GLU A 42 -7.28 -7.71 -4.61
N PHE A 43 -6.39 -7.49 -3.64
CA PHE A 43 -6.19 -8.41 -2.51
C PHE A 43 -7.47 -8.66 -1.69
N PRO A 44 -8.27 -7.63 -1.30
CA PRO A 44 -9.55 -7.84 -0.63
C PRO A 44 -10.49 -8.75 -1.41
N LEU A 45 -10.57 -8.58 -2.74
CA LEU A 45 -11.42 -9.39 -3.60
C LEU A 45 -10.96 -10.85 -3.59
N VAL A 46 -9.66 -11.08 -3.74
CA VAL A 46 -9.04 -12.41 -3.72
C VAL A 46 -9.28 -13.11 -2.37
N ILE A 47 -9.10 -12.40 -1.26
CA ILE A 47 -9.32 -12.95 0.09
C ILE A 47 -10.78 -13.41 0.26
N VAL A 48 -11.74 -12.55 -0.12
CA VAL A 48 -13.16 -12.88 -0.01
C VAL A 48 -13.51 -14.07 -0.90
N LEU A 49 -12.94 -14.16 -2.10
CA LEU A 49 -13.14 -15.28 -3.02
C LEU A 49 -12.57 -16.59 -2.47
N LEU A 50 -11.37 -16.57 -1.86
CA LEU A 50 -10.77 -17.73 -1.20
C LEU A 50 -11.59 -18.20 0.01
N VAL A 51 -12.14 -17.26 0.79
CA VAL A 51 -13.06 -17.60 1.89
C VAL A 51 -14.35 -18.18 1.35
N TRP A 52 -14.88 -17.63 0.26
CA TRP A 52 -16.07 -18.16 -0.39
C TRP A 52 -15.84 -19.57 -0.94
N LEU A 53 -14.68 -19.87 -1.51
CA LEU A 53 -14.30 -21.21 -1.96
C LEU A 53 -14.06 -22.20 -0.80
N GLY A 54 -13.87 -21.70 0.43
CA GLY A 54 -13.62 -22.52 1.62
C GLY A 54 -12.14 -22.88 1.84
N PHE A 55 -11.21 -22.30 1.07
CA PHE A 55 -9.76 -22.49 1.27
C PHE A 55 -9.25 -21.78 2.53
N MET A 56 -9.90 -20.70 2.95
CA MET A 56 -9.57 -19.95 4.16
C MET A 56 -10.83 -19.61 4.95
N THR A 57 -10.70 -19.46 6.27
CA THR A 57 -11.79 -19.02 7.14
C THR A 57 -11.55 -17.59 7.63
N THR A 58 -12.62 -16.89 7.98
CA THR A 58 -12.47 -15.54 8.55
C THR A 58 -11.74 -15.58 9.90
N ALA A 59 -11.87 -16.69 10.65
CA ALA A 59 -11.14 -16.92 11.89
C ALA A 59 -9.62 -16.99 11.66
N PHE A 60 -9.20 -17.65 10.58
CA PHE A 60 -7.79 -17.70 10.17
C PHE A 60 -7.27 -16.28 9.87
N LEU A 61 -7.97 -15.51 9.03
CA LEU A 61 -7.59 -14.12 8.74
C LEU A 61 -7.45 -13.27 10.02
N LYS A 62 -8.39 -13.40 10.96
CA LYS A 62 -8.32 -12.69 12.25
C LYS A 62 -7.13 -13.12 13.11
N LYS A 63 -6.77 -14.40 13.11
CA LYS A 63 -5.60 -14.91 13.86
C LYS A 63 -4.28 -14.36 13.31
N TYR A 64 -4.18 -14.18 11.98
CA TYR A 64 -2.96 -13.73 11.32
C TYR A 64 -2.86 -12.20 11.13
N ARG A 65 -3.69 -11.40 11.81
CA ARG A 65 -3.65 -9.92 11.77
C ARG A 65 -2.25 -9.33 11.97
N ARG A 66 -1.47 -9.88 12.91
CA ARG A 66 -0.10 -9.41 13.19
C ARG A 66 0.86 -9.65 12.02
N HIS A 67 0.66 -10.73 11.27
CA HIS A 67 1.46 -11.05 10.09
C HIS A 67 1.09 -10.15 8.92
N ALA A 68 -0.21 -9.87 8.73
CA ALA A 68 -0.68 -8.95 7.70
C ALA A 68 -0.11 -7.54 7.88
N ILE A 69 -0.04 -7.03 9.12
CA ILE A 69 0.60 -5.74 9.41
C ILE A 69 2.07 -5.75 8.95
N VAL A 70 2.84 -6.78 9.29
CA VAL A 70 4.25 -6.87 8.88
C VAL A 70 4.40 -6.90 7.35
N VAL A 71 3.59 -7.70 6.65
CA VAL A 71 3.59 -7.77 5.19
C VAL A 71 3.24 -6.42 4.56
N ILE A 72 2.25 -5.72 5.10
CA ILE A 72 1.86 -4.39 4.63
C ILE A 72 3.01 -3.39 4.81
N PHE A 73 3.71 -3.42 5.94
CA PHE A 73 4.87 -2.56 6.17
C PHE A 73 6.04 -2.90 5.24
N ILE A 74 6.23 -4.17 4.88
CA ILE A 74 7.24 -4.59 3.88
C ILE A 74 6.86 -4.06 2.49
N ILE A 75 5.60 -4.20 2.08
CA ILE A 75 5.12 -3.65 0.79
C ILE A 75 5.28 -2.13 0.77
N ALA A 76 4.91 -1.45 1.86
CA ALA A 76 5.10 -0.01 1.99
C ALA A 76 6.59 0.37 1.88
N ALA A 77 7.50 -0.39 2.50
CA ALA A 77 8.94 -0.13 2.38
C ALA A 77 9.49 -0.31 0.95
N ILE A 78 8.92 -1.23 0.16
CA ILE A 78 9.33 -1.44 -1.24
C ILE A 78 8.82 -0.30 -2.13
N VAL A 79 7.59 0.15 -1.90
CA VAL A 79 6.96 1.22 -2.70
C VAL A 79 7.51 2.60 -2.33
N THR A 80 7.90 2.80 -1.07
CA THR A 80 8.41 4.10 -0.61
C THR A 80 9.92 4.19 -0.87
N PRO A 81 10.38 5.09 -1.77
CA PRO A 81 11.79 5.20 -2.12
C PRO A 81 12.65 5.75 -0.97
N THR A 82 12.06 6.54 -0.07
CA THR A 82 12.67 6.90 1.21
C THR A 82 11.95 6.14 2.34
N PRO A 83 12.64 5.25 3.07
CA PRO A 83 12.05 4.53 4.19
C PRO A 83 11.97 5.46 5.41
N ASP A 84 11.14 6.50 5.30
CA ASP A 84 10.82 7.41 6.38
C ASP A 84 9.63 6.84 7.16
N PRO A 85 9.73 6.66 8.50
CA PRO A 85 8.66 6.05 9.30
C PRO A 85 7.30 6.74 9.13
N PHE A 86 7.30 8.06 8.93
CA PHE A 86 6.09 8.84 8.71
C PHE A 86 5.41 8.52 7.38
N VAL A 87 6.15 8.64 6.26
CA VAL A 87 5.62 8.37 4.91
C VAL A 87 5.23 6.90 4.77
N GLN A 88 6.05 6.00 5.29
CA GLN A 88 5.77 4.56 5.27
C GLN A 88 4.48 4.21 6.04
N THR A 89 4.26 4.80 7.22
CA THR A 89 3.03 4.57 7.99
C THR A 89 1.81 5.16 7.28
N MET A 90 1.97 6.33 6.64
CA MET A 90 0.91 6.97 5.86
C MET A 90 0.46 6.10 4.66
N PHE A 91 1.38 5.33 4.06
CA PHE A 91 1.11 4.34 3.03
C PHE A 91 0.55 3.02 3.59
N ALA A 92 1.06 2.56 4.74
CA ALA A 92 0.61 1.34 5.39
C ALA A 92 -0.84 1.46 5.92
N ALA A 93 -1.25 2.64 6.36
CA ALA A 93 -2.59 2.89 6.89
C ALA A 93 -3.74 2.52 5.92
N PRO A 94 -3.77 3.01 4.66
CA PRO A 94 -4.83 2.62 3.71
C PRO A 94 -4.78 1.13 3.35
N LEU A 95 -3.59 0.53 3.25
CA LEU A 95 -3.42 -0.91 3.00
C LEU A 95 -3.99 -1.75 4.15
N TYR A 96 -3.74 -1.35 5.39
CA TYR A 96 -4.31 -2.00 6.57
C TYR A 96 -5.83 -1.87 6.63
N LEU A 97 -6.36 -0.70 6.25
CA LEU A 97 -7.80 -0.49 6.17
C LEU A 97 -8.44 -1.42 5.15
N LEU A 98 -7.83 -1.58 3.97
CA LEU A 98 -8.31 -2.54 2.95
C LEU A 98 -8.33 -3.99 3.48
N TYR A 99 -7.31 -4.38 4.23
CA TYR A 99 -7.26 -5.70 4.86
C TYR A 99 -8.40 -5.89 5.87
N GLU A 100 -8.70 -4.88 6.69
CA GLU A 100 -9.82 -4.95 7.64
C GLU A 100 -11.17 -5.07 6.92
N VAL A 101 -11.36 -4.30 5.84
CA VAL A 101 -12.55 -4.38 4.99
C VAL A 101 -12.71 -5.80 4.41
N ALA A 102 -11.61 -6.42 3.96
CA ALA A 102 -11.62 -7.79 3.46
C ALA A 102 -12.08 -8.81 4.51
N ILE A 103 -11.63 -8.66 5.76
CA ILE A 103 -12.06 -9.52 6.89
C ILE A 103 -13.56 -9.34 7.15
N ILE A 104 -14.05 -8.10 7.17
CA ILE A 104 -15.47 -7.82 7.42
C ILE A 104 -16.33 -8.40 6.30
N ALA A 105 -15.94 -8.20 5.04
CA ALA A 105 -16.63 -8.77 3.88
C ALA A 105 -16.66 -10.30 3.94
N SER A 106 -15.51 -10.93 4.22
CA SER A 106 -15.38 -12.38 4.37
C SER A 106 -16.29 -12.92 5.48
N SER A 107 -16.35 -12.22 6.62
CA SER A 107 -17.23 -12.59 7.74
C SER A 107 -18.71 -12.60 7.33
N ARG A 108 -19.14 -11.61 6.54
CA ARG A 108 -20.53 -11.53 6.06
C ARG A 108 -20.85 -12.66 5.09
N VAL A 109 -19.90 -13.00 4.20
CA VAL A 109 -20.05 -14.10 3.25
C VAL A 109 -20.16 -15.44 3.98
N GLU A 110 -19.28 -15.70 4.95
CA GLU A 110 -19.26 -16.93 5.74
C GLU A 110 -20.56 -17.11 6.54
N LYS A 111 -21.08 -16.04 7.17
CA LYS A 111 -22.38 -16.05 7.86
C LYS A 111 -23.55 -16.35 6.94
N ARG A 112 -23.56 -15.77 5.73
CA ARG A 112 -24.61 -16.03 4.72
C ARG A 112 -24.58 -17.49 4.23
N LYS A 113 -23.39 -18.04 3.99
CA LYS A 113 -23.23 -19.46 3.63
C LYS A 113 -23.69 -20.39 4.76
N ALA A 114 -23.40 -20.05 6.01
CA ALA A 114 -23.87 -20.82 7.16
C ALA A 114 -25.41 -20.83 7.23
N ALA A 115 -26.05 -19.66 7.07
CA ALA A 115 -27.52 -19.54 7.10
C ALA A 115 -28.23 -20.32 5.97
N PHE A 116 -27.64 -20.39 4.78
CA PHE A 116 -28.22 -21.12 3.63
C PHE A 116 -28.13 -22.65 3.78
N ARG A 117 -27.25 -23.14 4.67
CA ARG A 117 -27.01 -24.58 4.86
C ARG A 117 -27.90 -25.21 5.95
N ILE A 118 -28.76 -24.41 6.58
CA ILE A 118 -29.66 -24.80 7.69
C ILE A 118 -31.16 -24.68 7.31
N GLY A 119 -31.46 -24.36 6.05
CA GLY A 119 -32.82 -24.41 5.47
C GLY A 119 -32.91 -25.52 4.43
#